data_AF-A0A3B8LQT3-F1
#
_entry.id   AF-A0A3B8LQT3-F1
#
_cell.length_a   1.000
_cell.length_b   1.000
_cell.length_c   1.000
_cell.angle_alpha   90.00
_cell.angle_beta   90.00
_cell.angle_gamma   90.00
#
_symmetry.space_group_name_H-M   'P 1'
#
loop_
_entity.id
_entity.type
_entity.pdbx_description
1 polymer ?
#
loop_
_entity_poly.entity_id
_entity_poly.type
_entity_poly.pdbx_seq_one_letter_code
_entity_poly.pdbx_strand_id
1 'polypeptide(L)'
;MPKLYAFVRVASQIVAALGCITGLVTLYATLKLFRLSFMLGMAEAAMGVFFIVGSLIVLGLIYGFLAIVKAQVDIRNATVLSMHMTESPKNVQ
;
A
#
# COMPACT_ATOMS: atom_id res chain seq x y z
N MET A 1 -7.81 16.51 -4.44
CA MET A 1 -6.55 15.77 -4.23
C MET A 1 -6.51 14.35 -4.86
N PRO A 2 -6.92 14.11 -6.13
CA PRO A 2 -6.95 12.74 -6.68
C PRO A 2 -5.61 12.27 -7.31
N LYS A 3 -4.78 13.18 -7.83
CA LYS A 3 -3.57 12.82 -8.59
C LYS A 3 -2.48 12.18 -7.73
N LEU A 4 -2.21 12.74 -6.54
CA LEU A 4 -1.22 12.19 -5.61
C LEU A 4 -1.66 10.84 -5.05
N TYR A 5 -2.94 10.69 -4.71
CA TYR A 5 -3.54 9.42 -4.26
C TYR A 5 -3.39 8.33 -5.32
N ALA A 6 -3.74 8.64 -6.59
CA ALA A 6 -3.61 7.69 -7.69
C ALA A 6 -2.15 7.31 -7.93
N PHE A 7 -1.23 8.28 -7.86
CA PHE A 7 0.21 8.02 -8.03
C PHE A 7 0.77 7.11 -6.94
N VAL A 8 0.50 7.41 -5.65
CA VAL A 8 0.97 6.59 -4.52
C VAL A 8 0.38 5.18 -4.59
N ARG A 9 -0.89 5.06 -4.99
CA ARG A 9 -1.53 3.76 -5.20
C ARG A 9 -0.80 2.93 -6.26
N VAL A 10 -0.55 3.49 -7.44
CA VAL A 10 0.15 2.79 -8.53
C VAL A 10 1.58 2.46 -8.13
N ALA A 11 2.32 3.39 -7.53
CA ALA A 11 3.68 3.17 -7.05
C ALA A 11 3.75 2.02 -6.03
N SER A 12 2.81 1.98 -5.07
CA SER A 12 2.75 0.91 -4.07
C SER A 12 2.49 -0.46 -4.69
N GLN A 13 1.63 -0.54 -5.73
CA GLN A 13 1.37 -1.78 -6.44
C GLN A 13 2.61 -2.27 -7.21
N ILE A 14 3.35 -1.36 -7.85
CA ILE A 14 4.59 -1.69 -8.56
C ILE A 14 5.63 -2.25 -7.57
N VAL A 15 5.83 -1.57 -6.43
CA VAL A 15 6.78 -2.02 -5.41
C VAL A 15 6.37 -3.38 -4.84
N ALA A 16 5.08 -3.58 -4.55
CA ALA A 16 4.60 -4.87 -4.06
C ALA A 16 4.78 -5.99 -5.10
N ALA A 17 4.52 -5.70 -6.39
CA ALA A 17 4.74 -6.65 -7.47
C ALA A 17 6.22 -7.03 -7.60
N LEU A 18 7.13 -6.04 -7.52
CA LEU A 18 8.58 -6.28 -7.51
C LEU A 18 8.99 -7.15 -6.33
N GLY A 19 8.52 -6.86 -5.12
CA GLY A 19 8.82 -7.66 -3.94
C GLY A 19 8.32 -9.10 -4.03
N CYS A 20 7.13 -9.32 -4.60
CA CYS A 20 6.62 -10.66 -4.89
C CYS A 20 7.48 -11.41 -5.94
N ILE A 21 7.91 -10.73 -7.00
CA ILE A 21 8.82 -11.31 -8.01
C ILE A 21 10.15 -11.69 -7.36
N THR A 22 10.73 -10.81 -6.54
CA THR A 22 11.96 -11.11 -5.80
C THR A 22 11.78 -12.34 -4.92
N GLY A 23 10.69 -12.43 -4.15
CA GLY A 23 10.43 -13.61 -3.33
C GLY A 23 10.28 -14.90 -4.13
N LEU A 24 9.66 -14.86 -5.32
CA LEU A 24 9.57 -16.03 -6.23
C LEU A 24 10.94 -16.43 -6.79
N VAL A 25 11.78 -15.48 -7.17
CA VAL A 25 13.14 -15.74 -7.64
C VAL A 25 13.98 -16.38 -6.53
N THR A 26 13.86 -15.89 -5.30
CA THR A 26 14.50 -16.47 -4.12
C THR A 26 14.03 -17.91 -3.88
N LEU A 27 12.72 -18.16 -3.92
CA LEU A 27 12.14 -19.50 -3.77
C LEU A 27 12.60 -20.49 -4.85
N TYR A 28 12.74 -20.02 -6.08
CA TYR A 28 13.25 -20.85 -7.17
C TYR A 28 14.71 -21.26 -6.93
N ALA A 29 15.55 -20.34 -6.44
CA ALA A 29 16.93 -20.65 -6.07
C ALA A 29 17.01 -21.66 -4.93
N THR A 30 16.03 -21.64 -4.02
CA THR A 30 15.95 -22.57 -2.90
C THR A 30 15.92 -24.04 -3.33
N LEU A 31 15.29 -24.38 -4.46
CA LEU A 31 15.23 -25.75 -4.96
C LEU A 31 16.63 -26.34 -5.21
N LYS A 32 17.59 -25.51 -5.63
CA LYS A 32 19.00 -25.93 -5.78
C LYS A 32 19.71 -26.05 -4.43
N LEU A 33 19.37 -25.20 -3.48
CA LEU A 33 20.00 -25.16 -2.15
C LEU A 33 19.54 -26.30 -1.25
N PHE A 34 18.29 -26.78 -1.39
CA PHE A 34 17.83 -27.99 -0.71
C PHE A 34 18.68 -29.23 -1.06
N ARG A 35 19.24 -29.26 -2.28
CA ARG A 35 20.14 -30.34 -2.71
C ARG A 35 21.52 -30.26 -2.06
N LEU A 36 21.94 -29.07 -1.62
CA LEU A 36 23.21 -28.82 -0.94
C LEU A 36 23.09 -29.02 0.58
N SER A 37 22.05 -28.46 1.18
CA SER A 37 21.75 -28.63 2.60
C SER A 37 20.31 -28.25 2.90
N PHE A 38 19.62 -29.10 3.67
CA PHE A 38 18.24 -28.86 4.08
C PHE A 38 18.07 -27.56 4.88
N MET A 39 19.02 -27.25 5.78
CA MET A 39 18.95 -26.06 6.62
C MET A 39 19.08 -24.76 5.80
N LEU A 40 19.96 -24.77 4.79
CA LEU A 40 20.14 -23.66 3.84
C LEU A 40 18.89 -23.47 2.96
N GLY A 41 18.31 -24.57 2.49
CA GLY A 41 17.04 -24.54 1.76
C GLY A 41 15.91 -23.94 2.60
N MET A 42 15.75 -24.38 3.85
CA MET A 42 14.70 -23.83 4.72
C MET A 42 14.88 -22.33 5.02
N ALA A 43 16.12 -21.86 5.22
CA ALA A 43 16.41 -20.45 5.49
C ALA A 43 16.05 -19.55 4.29
N GLU A 44 16.44 -19.97 3.08
CA GLU A 44 16.13 -19.24 1.84
C GLU A 44 14.64 -19.30 1.49
N ALA A 45 13.98 -20.44 1.73
CA ALA A 45 12.53 -20.54 1.61
C ALA A 45 11.82 -19.53 2.52
N ALA A 46 12.24 -19.44 3.79
CA ALA A 46 11.67 -18.50 4.74
C ALA A 46 11.88 -17.05 4.30
N MET A 47 13.07 -16.70 3.79
CA MET A 47 13.32 -15.38 3.20
C MET A 47 12.41 -15.08 2.01
N GLY A 48 12.27 -16.02 1.07
CA GLY A 48 11.40 -15.84 -0.09
C GLY A 48 9.93 -15.63 0.29
N VAL A 49 9.41 -16.42 1.26
CA VAL A 49 8.06 -16.24 1.81
C VAL A 49 7.93 -14.90 2.52
N PHE A 50 8.95 -14.48 3.29
CA PHE A 50 8.95 -13.19 3.97
C PHE A 50 8.86 -12.02 2.98
N PHE A 51 9.59 -12.07 1.85
CA PHE A 51 9.47 -11.05 0.81
C PHE A 51 8.06 -10.94 0.23
N ILE A 52 7.40 -12.08 -0.03
CA ILE A 52 6.04 -12.11 -0.57
C ILE A 52 5.05 -11.55 0.47
N VAL A 53 5.02 -12.14 1.67
CA VAL A 53 4.08 -11.75 2.73
C VAL A 53 4.32 -10.31 3.18
N GLY A 54 5.58 -9.93 3.37
CA GLY A 54 5.98 -8.57 3.74
C GLY A 54 5.53 -7.53 2.70
N SER A 55 5.68 -7.84 1.41
CA SER A 55 5.24 -6.94 0.32
C SER A 55 3.73 -6.74 0.32
N LEU A 56 2.96 -7.80 0.58
CA LEU A 56 1.50 -7.72 0.70
C LEU A 56 1.06 -6.94 1.95
N ILE A 57 1.74 -7.12 3.08
CA ILE A 57 1.46 -6.38 4.32
C ILE A 57 1.71 -4.88 4.10
N VAL A 58 2.87 -4.52 3.54
CA VAL A 58 3.21 -3.11 3.26
C VAL A 58 2.19 -2.48 2.31
N LEU A 59 1.77 -3.21 1.27
CA LEU A 59 0.69 -2.76 0.40
C LEU A 59 -0.60 -2.49 1.19
N GLY A 60 -1.03 -3.44 2.02
CA GLY A 60 -2.21 -3.28 2.88
C GLY A 60 -2.13 -2.05 3.79
N LEU A 61 -0.97 -1.80 4.40
CA LEU A 61 -0.74 -0.62 5.25
C LEU A 61 -0.84 0.69 4.46
N ILE A 62 -0.25 0.76 3.27
CA ILE A 62 -0.33 1.94 2.40
C ILE A 62 -1.79 2.22 2.00
N TYR A 63 -2.54 1.18 1.63
CA TYR A 63 -3.96 1.31 1.32
C TYR A 63 -4.78 1.78 2.53
N GLY A 64 -4.50 1.24 3.73
CA GLY A 64 -5.14 1.67 4.97
C GLY A 64 -4.87 3.14 5.28
N PHE A 65 -3.61 3.57 5.19
CA PHE A 65 -3.23 4.97 5.38
C PHE A 65 -3.92 5.91 4.36
N LEU A 66 -3.91 5.53 3.08
CA LEU A 66 -4.57 6.28 2.01
C LEU A 66 -6.09 6.41 2.25
N ALA A 67 -6.74 5.38 2.78
CA ALA A 67 -8.16 5.41 3.12
C ALA A 67 -8.44 6.39 4.28
N ILE A 68 -7.60 6.42 5.31
CA ILE A 68 -7.72 7.37 6.44
C ILE A 68 -7.56 8.81 5.94
N VAL A 69 -6.53 9.09 5.14
CA VAL A 69 -6.30 10.43 4.59
C VAL A 69 -7.47 10.87 3.70
N LYS A 70 -8.01 9.96 2.88
CA LYS A 70 -9.20 10.25 2.07
C LYS A 70 -10.40 10.62 2.94
N ALA A 71 -10.68 9.84 3.99
CA ALA A 71 -11.77 10.11 4.92
C ALA A 71 -11.61 11.48 5.62
N GLN A 72 -10.39 11.83 6.04
CA GLN A 72 -10.10 13.14 6.64
C GLN A 72 -10.34 14.30 5.67
N VAL A 73 -9.92 14.16 4.41
CA VAL A 73 -10.15 15.16 3.37
C VAL A 73 -11.64 15.31 3.08
N ASP A 74 -12.39 14.20 3.00
CA ASP A 74 -13.83 14.22 2.73
C ASP A 74 -14.60 14.90 3.87
N ILE A 75 -14.23 14.65 5.14
CA ILE A 75 -14.80 15.34 6.31
C ILE A 75 -14.54 16.84 6.23
N ARG A 76 -13.28 17.26 5.99
CA ARG A 76 -12.95 18.69 5.86
C ARG A 76 -13.71 19.35 4.73
N ASN A 77 -13.84 18.67 3.60
CA ASN A 77 -14.56 19.20 2.43
C ASN A 77 -16.06 19.36 2.74
N ALA A 78 -16.67 18.41 3.46
CA ALA A 78 -18.05 18.51 3.91
C ALA A 78 -18.25 19.66 4.92
N THR A 79 -17.31 19.83 5.86
CA THR A 79 -17.37 20.96 6.82
C THR A 79 -17.24 22.30 6.09
N VAL A 80 -16.31 22.46 5.16
CA VAL A 80 -16.15 23.71 4.38
C VAL A 80 -17.41 24.00 3.55
N LEU A 81 -18.00 22.97 2.92
CA LEU A 81 -19.25 23.12 2.18
C LEU A 81 -20.40 23.58 3.09
N SER A 82 -20.51 23.02 4.30
CA SER A 82 -21.53 23.44 5.28
C SER A 82 -21.34 24.88 5.73
N MET A 83 -20.11 25.33 5.97
CA MET A 83 -19.81 26.72 6.33
C MET A 83 -20.26 27.71 5.23
N HIS A 84 -19.96 27.41 3.96
CA HIS A 84 -20.41 28.22 2.83
C HIS A 84 -21.94 28.26 2.68
N MET A 85 -22.66 27.19 3.07
CA MET A 85 -24.13 27.21 3.05
C MET A 85 -24.71 28.04 4.21
N THR A 86 -24.06 28.10 5.36
CA THR A 86 -24.47 28.95 6.49
C THR A 86 -24.08 30.43 6.34
N GLU A 87 -23.07 30.75 5.53
CA GLU A 87 -22.68 32.13 5.17
C GLU A 87 -23.50 32.72 4.00
N SER A 88 -24.81 32.44 3.93
CA SER A 88 -25.72 33.31 3.18
C SER A 88 -26.43 34.28 4.13
N PRO A 89 -25.78 35.38 4.59
CA PRO A 89 -26.51 36.51 5.12
C PRO A 89 -26.91 37.42 3.95
N LYS A 90 -28.23 37.56 3.79
CA LYS A 90 -28.90 38.86 3.63
C LYS A 90 -27.98 40.01 3.19
N ASN A 91 -28.04 40.37 1.91
CA ASN A 91 -27.84 41.74 1.45
C ASN A 91 -28.69 41.94 0.18
N VAL A 92 -30.01 41.85 0.37
CA VAL A 92 -30.99 42.46 -0.53
C VAL A 92 -31.94 43.23 0.37
N GLN A 93 -31.53 44.44 0.73
CA GLN A 93 -32.41 45.51 1.17
C GLN A 93 -31.90 46.80 0.59
#